data_AF-A0A5C3NL58-F1
#
_entry.id   AF-A0A5C3NL58-F1
#
_cell.length_a   1.000
_cell.length_b   1.000
_cell.length_c   1.000
_cell.angle_alpha   90.00
_cell.angle_beta   90.00
_cell.angle_gamma   90.00
#
_symmetry.space_group_name_H-M   'P 1'
#
loop_
_entity.id
_entity.type
_entity.pdbx_description
1 polymer ?
#
loop_
_entity_poly.entity_id
_entity_poly.type
_entity_poly.pdbx_seq_one_letter_code
_entity_poly.pdbx_strand_id
1 'polypeptide(L)'
;PSDGKRRPGRLDLSSTKNPAIPAPLPSALATARIIEDIGSIQYPEGFKSPKPELNVNAKQGKFRYDRDFLLQFMAVCKEKPDSLPPLDAIGLEPADQS
;
A
#
# COMPACT_ATOMS: atom_id res chain seq x y z
N PRO A 1 37.97 -38.19 24.47
CA PRO A 1 37.48 -36.80 24.44
C PRO A 1 37.12 -36.36 23.01
N SER A 2 35.83 -36.10 22.80
CA SER A 2 35.17 -35.78 21.54
C SER A 2 35.17 -34.27 21.21
N ASP A 3 34.82 -33.99 19.95
CA ASP A 3 34.31 -32.73 19.38
C ASP A 3 35.31 -31.65 18.92
N GLY A 4 35.82 -31.82 17.70
CA GLY A 4 36.22 -30.70 16.84
C GLY A 4 35.06 -30.30 15.91
N LYS A 5 34.19 -29.38 16.34
CA LYS A 5 33.14 -28.77 15.47
C LYS A 5 33.83 -28.08 14.29
N ARG A 6 33.76 -28.68 13.09
CA ARG A 6 34.17 -28.03 11.85
C ARG A 6 33.20 -26.90 11.56
N ARG A 7 33.73 -25.69 11.37
CA ARG A 7 32.95 -24.52 10.96
C ARG A 7 32.29 -24.81 9.61
N PRO A 8 31.00 -24.50 9.41
CA PRO A 8 30.39 -24.63 8.09
C PRO A 8 31.20 -23.83 7.08
N GLY A 9 31.46 -24.44 5.91
CA GLY A 9 32.11 -23.76 4.80
C GLY A 9 31.33 -22.52 4.37
N ARG A 10 32.02 -21.58 3.71
CA ARG A 10 31.43 -20.36 3.17
C ARG A 10 30.25 -20.72 2.26
N LEU A 11 29.07 -20.19 2.58
CA LEU A 11 27.85 -20.34 1.79
C LEU A 11 28.11 -19.80 0.37
N ASP A 12 28.05 -20.68 -0.63
CA ASP A 12 28.16 -20.29 -2.03
C ASP A 12 26.77 -19.91 -2.56
N LEU A 13 26.66 -18.66 -3.00
CA LEU A 13 25.44 -18.05 -3.56
C LEU A 13 25.47 -18.02 -5.09
N SER A 14 26.43 -18.68 -5.73
CA SER A 14 26.56 -18.74 -7.20
C SER A 14 25.29 -19.23 -7.90
N SER A 15 24.51 -20.10 -7.25
CA SER A 15 23.24 -20.66 -7.77
C SER A 15 22.01 -19.75 -7.65
N THR A 16 22.09 -18.58 -7.00
CA THR A 16 20.92 -17.68 -6.85
C THR A 16 20.77 -16.69 -8.01
N LYS A 17 21.67 -16.72 -9.00
CA LYS A 17 21.56 -15.94 -10.24
C LYS A 17 20.58 -16.62 -11.21
N ASN A 18 19.30 -16.71 -10.85
CA ASN A 18 18.26 -16.94 -11.83
C ASN A 18 17.93 -15.58 -12.51
N PRO A 19 18.20 -15.40 -13.82
CA PRO A 19 17.88 -14.15 -14.53
C PRO A 19 16.40 -14.05 -14.92
N ALA A 20 15.54 -14.93 -14.39
CA ALA A 20 14.21 -15.20 -14.91
C ALA A 20 13.09 -15.05 -13.87
N ILE A 21 13.30 -14.27 -12.81
CA ILE A 21 12.17 -13.78 -12.01
C ILE A 21 11.72 -12.50 -12.70
N PRO A 22 10.54 -12.48 -13.36
CA PRO A 22 9.98 -11.26 -13.89
C PRO A 22 9.93 -10.22 -12.77
N ALA A 23 10.31 -8.98 -13.06
CA ALA A 23 10.12 -7.90 -12.11
C ALA A 23 8.65 -7.92 -11.65
N PRO A 24 8.38 -7.78 -10.34
CA PRO A 24 7.01 -7.73 -9.85
C PRO A 24 6.26 -6.66 -10.63
N LEU A 25 5.03 -7.01 -11.06
CA LEU A 25 4.19 -6.07 -11.79
C LEU A 25 4.00 -4.82 -10.92
N PRO A 26 4.03 -3.62 -11.53
CA PRO A 26 3.76 -2.40 -10.80
C PRO A 26 2.39 -2.52 -10.11
N SER A 27 2.31 -2.10 -8.86
CA SER A 27 1.05 -2.14 -8.11
C SER A 27 -0.05 -1.38 -8.85
N ALA A 28 -1.31 -1.74 -8.62
CA ALA A 28 -2.44 -1.05 -9.25
C ALA A 28 -2.38 0.46 -9.00
N LEU A 29 -1.94 0.87 -7.80
CA LEU A 29 -1.73 2.27 -7.41
C LEU A 29 -0.63 2.94 -8.24
N ALA A 30 0.47 2.25 -8.56
CA ALA A 30 1.56 2.79 -9.37
C ALA A 30 1.13 3.11 -10.82
N THR A 31 0.14 2.38 -11.35
CA THR A 31 -0.39 2.61 -12.71
C THR A 31 -1.70 3.40 -12.75
N ALA A 32 -2.29 3.71 -11.60
CA ALA A 32 -3.58 4.38 -11.52
C ALA A 32 -3.48 5.84 -11.99
N ARG A 33 -4.59 6.37 -12.52
CA ARG A 33 -4.72 7.79 -12.88
C ARG A 33 -5.37 8.56 -11.75
N ILE A 34 -4.93 9.79 -11.54
CA ILE A 34 -5.59 10.71 -10.61
C ILE A 34 -7.03 10.96 -11.09
N ILE A 35 -7.97 10.94 -10.14
CA ILE A 35 -9.37 11.22 -10.43
C ILE A 35 -9.50 12.71 -10.78
N GLU A 36 -10.07 12.99 -11.94
CA GLU A 36 -10.32 14.36 -12.41
C GLU A 36 -11.73 14.84 -12.09
N ASP A 37 -12.72 13.94 -12.18
CA ASP A 37 -14.11 14.20 -11.84
C ASP A 37 -14.62 13.14 -10.88
N ILE A 38 -15.08 13.58 -9.71
CA ILE A 38 -15.59 12.71 -8.65
C ILE A 38 -16.89 11.99 -9.04
N GLY A 39 -17.69 12.58 -9.95
CA GLY A 39 -18.93 11.98 -10.44
C GLY A 39 -18.72 10.91 -11.52
N SER A 40 -17.54 10.86 -12.12
CA SER A 40 -17.22 9.92 -13.21
C SER A 40 -16.91 8.50 -12.73
N ILE A 41 -16.65 8.32 -11.43
CA ILE A 41 -16.20 7.05 -10.86
C ILE A 41 -17.42 6.23 -10.43
N GLN A 42 -17.57 5.04 -11.03
CA GLN A 42 -18.57 4.07 -10.60
C GLN A 42 -18.00 3.18 -9.50
N TYR A 43 -18.74 3.11 -8.40
CA TYR A 43 -18.44 2.23 -7.29
C TYR A 43 -19.26 0.94 -7.42
N PRO A 44 -18.66 -0.22 -7.13
CA PRO A 44 -19.37 -1.51 -7.20
C PRO A 44 -20.42 -1.64 -6.09
N GLU A 45 -21.30 -2.63 -6.22
CA GLU A 45 -22.30 -2.93 -5.22
C GLU A 45 -21.68 -3.16 -3.83
N GLY A 46 -22.33 -2.62 -2.79
CA GLY A 46 -21.83 -2.67 -1.41
C GLY A 46 -20.83 -1.56 -1.04
N PHE A 47 -20.31 -0.80 -2.02
CA PHE A 47 -19.46 0.36 -1.79
C PHE A 47 -20.21 1.66 -2.04
N LYS A 48 -20.09 2.60 -1.10
CA LYS A 48 -20.68 3.94 -1.18
C LYS A 48 -19.76 4.86 -1.97
N SER A 49 -20.35 5.68 -2.83
CA SER A 49 -19.69 6.81 -3.46
C SER A 49 -19.43 7.94 -2.45
N PRO A 50 -18.51 8.88 -2.75
CA PRO A 50 -18.32 10.09 -1.94
C PRO A 50 -19.62 10.91 -1.85
N LYS A 51 -19.82 11.59 -0.71
CA LYS A 51 -20.96 12.50 -0.54
C LYS A 51 -20.84 13.70 -1.48
N PRO A 52 -21.79 13.91 -2.42
CA PRO A 52 -21.71 15.00 -3.39
C PRO A 52 -21.78 16.38 -2.72
N GLU A 53 -22.49 16.48 -1.60
CA GLU A 53 -22.64 17.73 -0.82
C GLU A 53 -21.30 18.28 -0.31
N LEU A 54 -20.29 17.41 -0.08
CA LEU A 54 -18.96 17.84 0.34
C LEU A 54 -18.15 18.43 -0.82
N ASN A 55 -18.58 18.22 -2.07
CA ASN A 55 -17.80 18.50 -3.28
C ASN A 55 -18.46 19.49 -4.24
N VAL A 56 -19.59 20.12 -3.86
CA VAL A 56 -20.32 21.08 -4.71
C VAL A 56 -19.44 22.20 -5.27
N ASN A 57 -18.47 22.67 -4.48
CA ASN A 57 -17.51 23.72 -4.87
C ASN A 57 -16.05 23.22 -4.83
N ALA A 58 -15.85 21.91 -4.89
CA ALA A 58 -14.50 21.34 -4.88
C ALA A 58 -13.77 21.70 -6.19
N LYS A 59 -12.50 22.07 -6.08
CA LYS A 59 -11.65 22.24 -7.26
C LYS A 59 -11.29 20.86 -7.80
N GLN A 60 -11.08 20.76 -9.11
CA GLN A 60 -10.61 19.55 -9.77
C GLN A 60 -9.37 18.99 -9.06
N GLY A 61 -9.38 17.68 -8.76
CA GLY A 61 -8.30 17.01 -8.03
C GLY A 61 -8.20 17.34 -6.52
N LYS A 62 -9.11 18.17 -5.97
CA LYS A 62 -9.18 18.52 -4.54
C LYS A 62 -10.53 18.15 -3.96
N PHE A 63 -10.75 16.85 -3.85
CA PHE A 63 -12.00 16.29 -3.35
C PHE A 63 -12.01 16.11 -1.84
N ARG A 64 -13.19 16.30 -1.25
CA ARG A 64 -13.46 16.07 0.16
C ARG A 64 -14.20 14.75 0.33
N TYR A 65 -13.71 13.93 1.26
CA TYR A 65 -14.26 12.62 1.56
C TYR A 65 -14.67 12.57 3.03
N ASP A 66 -15.84 11.98 3.32
CA ASP A 66 -16.23 11.72 4.69
C ASP A 66 -15.53 10.47 5.25
N ARG A 67 -15.51 10.39 6.58
CA ARG A 67 -14.83 9.30 7.31
C ARG A 67 -15.32 7.92 6.88
N ASP A 68 -16.63 7.74 6.78
CA ASP A 68 -17.21 6.42 6.49
C ASP A 68 -16.84 5.95 5.09
N PHE A 69 -16.79 6.86 4.11
CA PHE A 69 -16.28 6.57 2.78
C PHE A 69 -14.82 6.09 2.81
N LEU A 70 -13.95 6.83 3.49
CA LEU A 70 -12.51 6.52 3.57
C LEU A 70 -12.24 5.17 4.24
N LEU A 71 -13.03 4.82 5.28
CA LEU A 71 -12.87 3.56 6.00
C LEU A 71 -13.21 2.32 5.16
N GLN A 72 -13.95 2.45 4.06
CA GLN A 72 -14.19 1.33 3.14
C GLN A 72 -12.87 0.78 2.56
N PHE A 73 -11.83 1.61 2.47
CA PHE A 73 -10.51 1.20 1.98
C PHE A 73 -9.68 0.44 3.00
N MET A 74 -10.03 0.47 4.30
CA MET A 74 -9.28 -0.23 5.36
C MET A 74 -9.20 -1.75 5.11
N ALA A 75 -10.28 -2.34 4.59
CA ALA A 75 -10.32 -3.76 4.27
C ALA A 75 -9.74 -4.10 2.88
N VAL A 76 -9.44 -3.10 2.05
CA VAL A 76 -9.02 -3.25 0.65
C VAL A 76 -7.52 -2.96 0.48
N CYS A 77 -7.06 -1.79 0.92
CA CYS A 77 -5.67 -1.33 0.79
C CYS A 77 -4.80 -1.85 1.95
N LYS A 78 -4.54 -3.16 1.96
CA LYS A 78 -3.76 -3.82 3.03
C LYS A 78 -2.26 -3.94 2.74
N GLU A 79 -1.86 -3.73 1.50
CA GLU A 79 -0.47 -3.83 1.08
C GLU A 79 0.32 -2.60 1.56
N LYS A 80 1.55 -2.83 2.04
CA LYS A 80 2.47 -1.76 2.40
C LYS A 80 3.02 -1.12 1.12
N PRO A 81 2.88 0.20 0.92
CA PRO A 81 3.50 0.86 -0.23
C PRO A 81 5.03 0.89 -0.11
N ASP A 82 5.72 0.73 -1.24
CA ASP A 82 7.19 0.69 -1.30
C ASP A 82 7.84 1.98 -0.79
N SER A 83 7.16 3.12 -0.97
CA SER A 83 7.62 4.45 -0.57
C SER A 83 7.03 4.94 0.76
N LEU A 84 6.41 4.06 1.56
CA LEU A 84 5.86 4.45 2.86
C LEU A 84 6.99 4.91 3.79
N PRO A 85 7.01 6.18 4.25
CA PRO A 85 7.95 6.61 5.28
C PRO A 85 7.73 5.84 6.58
N PRO A 86 8.68 5.88 7.52
CA PRO A 86 8.43 5.47 8.90
C PRO A 86 7.14 6.10 9.45
N LEU A 87 6.36 5.35 10.24
CA LEU A 87 5.03 5.77 10.69
C LEU A 87 5.09 7.04 11.57
N ASP A 88 6.14 7.14 12.39
CA ASP A 88 6.51 8.32 13.17
C ASP A 88 6.74 9.56 12.28
N ALA A 89 7.38 9.40 11.12
CA ALA A 89 7.61 10.49 10.18
C ALA A 89 6.32 11.04 9.54
N ILE A 90 5.23 10.29 9.57
CA ILE A 90 3.89 10.70 9.10
C ILE A 90 2.93 11.00 10.27
N GLY A 91 3.43 11.08 11.50
CA GLY A 91 2.65 11.42 12.69
C GLY A 91 1.73 10.30 13.18
N LEU A 92 2.03 9.05 12.82
CA LEU A 92 1.35 7.86 13.31
C LEU A 92 2.22 7.17 14.36
N GLU A 93 1.94 7.44 15.62
CA GLU A 93 2.57 6.73 16.73
C GLU A 93 1.98 5.32 16.87
N PRO A 94 2.80 4.29 17.18
CA PRO A 94 2.28 3.00 17.58
C PRO A 94 1.31 3.18 18.75
N ALA A 95 0.08 2.69 18.62
CA ALA A 95 -0.79 2.55 19.78
C ALA A 95 -0.10 1.53 20.69
N ASP A 96 0.43 1.99 21.83
CA ASP A 96 1.07 1.14 22.83
C ASP A 96 0.27 -0.15 23.00
N GLN A 97 0.88 -1.28 22.68
CA GLN A 97 0.38 -2.60 23.05
C GLN A 97 0.39 -2.64 24.58
N SER A 98 -0.75 -2.31 25.18
CA SER A 98 -1.04 -2.52 26.60
C SER A 98 -1.63 -3.90 26.81
#